data_AF-A0A8S2F1R0-F1
#
_entry.id   AF-A0A8S2F1R0-F1
#
_cell.length_a   1.000
_cell.length_b   1.000
_cell.length_c   1.000
_cell.angle_alpha   90.00
_cell.angle_beta   90.00
_cell.angle_gamma   90.00
#
_symmetry.space_group_name_H-M   'P 1'
#
loop_
_entity.id
_entity.type
_entity.pdbx_description
1 polymer ?
#
loop_
_entity_poly.entity_id
_entity_poly.type
_entity_poly.pdbx_seq_one_letter_code
_entity_poly.pdbx_strand_id
1 'polypeptide(L)'
;MKVHDRTQLQSMPTKDFNEFVALPREWRRGDDILYWPKNDDYYNIQWLEKLWKYLNDKLSNDLSSLENTNILYALPSTNSTIPSSASSQQANTITLYKLSKNIGLIQMLTSPSKDDLSLQKILGKLNFHCIDAFPEIIRRHPLLHEYVPTLTCQGLLQILRYRLRHTSQLKILQEFNTLLNDSDIKLIRQYISRISSLELDESSIQCIKQLPIFDNSYSAPDSLKYISLTNILYI
;
A
#
# COMPACT_ATOMS: atom_id res chain seq x y z
N MET A 1 5.14 -52.14 -13.44
CA MET A 1 6.50 -51.59 -13.19
C MET A 1 6.79 -50.63 -14.33
N LYS A 2 6.59 -49.31 -14.17
CA LYS A 2 7.46 -48.28 -13.57
C LYS A 2 8.83 -48.13 -14.27
N VAL A 3 9.06 -46.90 -14.80
CA VAL A 3 10.29 -46.07 -14.65
C VAL A 3 11.38 -46.39 -15.71
N HIS A 4 12.02 -45.47 -16.44
CA HIS A 4 12.12 -44.00 -16.40
C HIS A 4 12.63 -43.40 -17.74
N ASP A 5 12.21 -42.16 -17.97
CA ASP A 5 13.00 -40.96 -18.32
C ASP A 5 13.96 -40.95 -19.53
N ARG A 6 13.53 -40.21 -20.54
CA ARG A 6 14.35 -39.13 -21.09
C ARG A 6 13.54 -37.84 -21.09
N THR A 7 13.53 -37.19 -19.94
CA THR A 7 13.12 -35.80 -19.76
C THR A 7 14.03 -34.94 -20.63
N GLN A 8 13.53 -34.54 -21.79
CA GLN A 8 14.09 -33.37 -22.46
C GLN A 8 13.85 -32.20 -21.53
N LEU A 9 14.94 -31.67 -20.95
CA LEU A 9 15.00 -30.31 -20.46
C LEU A 9 14.73 -29.39 -21.65
N GLN A 10 13.44 -29.21 -21.98
CA GLN A 10 12.99 -28.09 -22.77
C GLN A 10 13.27 -26.83 -21.95
N SER A 11 14.42 -26.22 -22.22
CA SER A 11 14.64 -24.82 -21.94
C SER A 11 13.50 -24.04 -22.60
N MET A 12 12.54 -23.58 -21.80
CA MET A 12 11.49 -22.71 -22.31
C MET A 12 12.09 -21.38 -22.76
N PRO A 13 11.68 -20.90 -23.95
CA PRO A 13 12.33 -19.78 -24.61
C PRO A 13 12.02 -18.47 -23.90
N THR A 14 13.01 -17.57 -23.87
CA THR A 14 12.98 -16.16 -23.47
C THR A 14 11.93 -15.27 -24.18
N LYS A 15 10.97 -15.86 -24.90
CA LYS A 15 9.89 -15.15 -25.63
C LYS A 15 8.72 -14.70 -24.73
N ASP A 16 8.50 -15.32 -23.57
CA ASP A 16 7.29 -15.04 -22.75
C ASP A 16 7.32 -13.68 -22.03
N PHE A 17 8.48 -13.17 -21.61
CA PHE A 17 8.54 -11.91 -20.84
C PHE A 17 8.13 -10.68 -21.68
N ASN A 18 8.51 -10.63 -22.95
CA ASN A 18 8.20 -9.50 -23.83
C ASN A 18 6.69 -9.38 -24.14
N GLU A 19 5.95 -10.49 -24.13
CA GLU A 19 4.49 -10.49 -24.28
C GLU A 19 3.79 -9.96 -23.01
N PHE A 20 4.36 -10.19 -21.82
CA PHE A 20 3.88 -9.60 -20.56
C PHE A 20 4.31 -8.13 -20.37
N VAL A 21 5.45 -7.73 -20.94
CA VAL A 21 6.05 -6.38 -20.77
C VAL A 21 5.57 -5.37 -21.81
N ALA A 22 4.88 -5.81 -22.87
CA ALA A 22 4.14 -4.92 -23.75
C ALA A 22 2.89 -4.38 -23.02
N LEU A 23 3.09 -3.64 -21.93
CA LEU A 23 2.04 -2.94 -21.21
C LEU A 23 1.53 -1.77 -22.06
N PRO A 24 0.23 -1.44 -21.98
CA PRO A 24 -0.31 -0.22 -22.56
C PRO A 24 0.53 1.00 -22.16
N ARG A 25 0.63 1.99 -23.03
CA ARG A 25 1.45 3.20 -22.76
C ARG A 25 0.91 3.95 -21.54
N GLU A 26 -0.40 3.91 -21.37
CA GLU A 26 -1.19 4.48 -20.29
C GLU A 26 -0.74 3.93 -18.94
N TRP A 27 -0.50 2.61 -18.87
CA TRP A 27 -0.05 1.93 -17.65
C TRP A 27 1.40 2.25 -17.28
N ARG A 28 2.15 2.89 -18.18
CA ARG A 28 3.56 3.26 -18.00
C ARG A 28 3.77 4.75 -17.75
N ARG A 29 2.80 5.62 -18.07
CA ARG A 29 3.05 7.08 -18.16
C ARG A 29 1.98 8.01 -17.61
N GLY A 30 0.84 7.55 -17.13
CA GLY A 30 -0.26 8.46 -16.79
C GLY A 30 -0.24 8.92 -15.35
N ASP A 31 -0.71 8.04 -14.47
CA ASP A 31 -1.26 8.43 -13.18
C ASP A 31 -1.03 7.32 -12.14
N ASP A 32 -1.11 7.67 -10.87
CA ASP A 32 -0.98 6.70 -9.78
C ASP A 32 -2.15 5.70 -9.74
N ILE A 33 -3.30 6.09 -10.30
CA ILE A 33 -4.53 5.29 -10.39
C ILE A 33 -5.09 5.39 -11.82
N LEU A 34 -5.41 4.25 -12.42
CA LEU A 34 -6.00 4.14 -13.75
C LEU A 34 -7.27 3.26 -13.70
N TYR A 35 -8.33 3.69 -14.37
CA TYR A 35 -9.54 2.88 -14.55
C TYR A 35 -9.46 2.16 -15.90
N TRP A 36 -9.57 0.84 -15.89
CA TRP A 36 -9.41 0.01 -17.09
C TRP A 36 -10.65 -0.85 -17.36
N PRO A 37 -11.04 -1.10 -18.62
CA PRO A 37 -12.16 -1.98 -18.93
C PRO A 37 -11.90 -3.42 -18.43
N LYS A 38 -12.85 -3.98 -17.69
CA LYS A 38 -12.79 -5.35 -17.17
C LYS A 38 -12.74 -6.39 -18.28
N ASN A 39 -13.48 -6.13 -19.36
CA ASN A 39 -13.64 -6.99 -20.53
C ASN A 39 -12.84 -6.48 -21.73
N ASP A 40 -11.67 -5.89 -21.49
CA ASP A 40 -10.74 -5.56 -22.58
C ASP A 40 -10.38 -6.83 -23.37
N ASP A 41 -10.24 -6.70 -24.69
CA ASP A 41 -10.00 -7.85 -25.56
C ASP A 41 -8.68 -8.57 -25.23
N TYR A 42 -7.70 -7.84 -24.67
CA TYR A 42 -6.37 -8.36 -24.41
C TYR A 42 -5.94 -8.23 -22.94
N TYR A 43 -6.05 -7.05 -22.35
CA TYR A 43 -5.60 -6.73 -20.99
C TYR A 43 -6.73 -6.83 -19.96
N ASN A 44 -7.49 -7.93 -19.99
CA ASN A 44 -8.56 -8.22 -19.03
C ASN A 44 -8.05 -8.87 -17.73
N ILE A 45 -8.99 -9.18 -16.82
CA ILE A 45 -8.68 -9.85 -15.54
C ILE A 45 -7.94 -11.17 -15.74
N GLN A 46 -8.32 -12.00 -16.71
CA GLN A 46 -7.65 -13.30 -16.91
C GLN A 46 -6.20 -13.11 -17.33
N TRP A 47 -5.92 -12.10 -18.15
CA TRP A 47 -4.55 -11.72 -18.50
C TRP A 47 -3.78 -11.23 -17.28
N LEU A 48 -4.37 -10.36 -16.44
CA LEU A 48 -3.77 -9.88 -15.19
C LEU A 48 -3.48 -11.01 -14.20
N GLU A 49 -4.40 -11.98 -14.06
CA GLU A 49 -4.18 -13.17 -13.23
C GLU A 49 -3.02 -14.03 -13.74
N LYS A 50 -2.91 -14.23 -15.06
CA LYS A 50 -1.77 -14.93 -15.67
C LYS A 50 -0.46 -14.18 -15.46
N LEU A 51 -0.46 -12.85 -15.61
CA LEU A 51 0.68 -12.00 -15.31
C LEU A 51 1.12 -12.20 -13.85
N TRP A 52 0.21 -12.02 -12.89
CA TRP A 52 0.55 -12.17 -11.47
C TRP A 52 0.97 -13.60 -11.10
N LYS A 53 0.43 -14.62 -11.76
CA LYS A 53 0.95 -15.99 -11.62
C LYS A 53 2.42 -16.07 -12.05
N TYR A 54 2.75 -15.52 -13.22
CA TYR A 54 4.12 -15.46 -13.72
C TYR A 54 5.04 -14.68 -12.76
N LEU A 55 4.58 -13.54 -12.24
CA LEU A 55 5.35 -12.72 -11.28
C LEU A 55 5.68 -13.52 -10.01
N ASN A 56 4.68 -14.20 -9.43
CA ASN A 56 4.89 -15.05 -8.27
C ASN A 56 5.88 -16.20 -8.56
N ASP A 57 5.82 -16.80 -9.74
CA ASP A 57 6.64 -17.97 -10.09
C ASP A 57 8.08 -17.60 -10.53
N LYS A 58 8.27 -16.44 -11.16
CA LYS A 58 9.53 -16.05 -11.83
C LYS A 58 10.21 -14.82 -11.23
N LEU A 59 9.46 -13.93 -10.59
CA LEU A 59 9.90 -12.65 -10.04
C LEU A 59 9.59 -12.52 -8.54
N SER A 60 9.57 -13.65 -7.82
CA SER A 60 9.25 -13.68 -6.39
C SER A 60 10.16 -12.80 -5.53
N ASN A 61 11.41 -12.58 -5.94
CA ASN A 61 12.39 -11.82 -5.17
C ASN A 61 12.70 -10.44 -5.73
N ASP A 62 12.09 -10.03 -6.85
CA ASP A 62 12.36 -8.72 -7.44
C ASP A 62 11.19 -8.21 -8.29
N LEU A 63 10.64 -7.05 -7.91
CA LEU A 63 9.61 -6.34 -8.67
C LEU A 63 10.09 -5.01 -9.26
N SER A 64 11.39 -4.68 -9.15
CA SER A 64 11.95 -3.40 -9.57
C SER A 64 11.72 -3.08 -11.06
N SER A 65 11.75 -4.10 -11.92
CA SER A 65 11.47 -3.96 -13.36
C SER A 65 10.05 -3.49 -13.69
N LEU A 66 9.12 -3.63 -12.74
CA LEU A 66 7.72 -3.23 -12.86
C LEU A 66 7.40 -1.99 -12.03
N GLU A 67 8.39 -1.41 -11.36
CA GLU A 67 8.20 -0.20 -10.59
C GLU A 67 7.69 0.92 -11.51
N ASN A 68 6.75 1.70 -11.01
CA ASN A 68 6.05 2.75 -11.73
C ASN A 68 5.11 2.29 -12.84
N THR A 69 4.70 1.01 -12.85
CA THR A 69 3.66 0.50 -13.77
C THR A 69 2.33 0.23 -13.06
N ASN A 70 1.20 0.53 -13.70
CA ASN A 70 -0.15 0.28 -13.16
C ASN A 70 -0.55 -1.19 -13.31
N ILE A 71 -0.02 -2.07 -12.47
CA ILE A 71 -0.25 -3.53 -12.53
C ILE A 71 -0.99 -4.10 -11.31
N LEU A 72 -1.13 -3.32 -10.24
CA LEU A 72 -1.86 -3.72 -9.04
C LEU A 72 -3.35 -3.50 -9.27
N TYR A 73 -4.13 -4.56 -9.47
CA TYR A 73 -5.56 -4.39 -9.77
C TYR A 73 -6.44 -4.67 -8.55
N ALA A 74 -7.38 -3.78 -8.29
CA ALA A 74 -8.47 -4.00 -7.36
C ALA A 74 -9.79 -4.14 -8.13
N LEU A 75 -10.61 -5.09 -7.67
CA LEU A 75 -11.96 -5.27 -8.16
C LEU A 75 -12.89 -4.34 -7.36
N PRO A 76 -13.93 -3.77 -7.99
CA PRO A 76 -14.91 -2.98 -7.26
C PRO A 76 -15.54 -3.84 -6.17
N SER A 77 -15.33 -3.46 -4.91
CA SER A 77 -15.93 -4.13 -3.77
C SER A 77 -17.44 -4.00 -3.81
N THR A 78 -18.14 -5.11 -3.60
CA THR A 78 -19.61 -5.15 -3.46
C THR A 78 -20.13 -4.32 -2.28
N ASN A 79 -19.24 -3.91 -1.37
CA ASN A 79 -19.55 -3.15 -0.16
C ASN A 79 -19.28 -1.64 -0.30
N SER A 80 -18.82 -1.19 -1.46
CA SER A 80 -18.60 0.22 -1.74
C SER A 80 -19.95 0.92 -1.90
N THR A 81 -20.36 1.67 -0.87
CA THR A 81 -21.55 2.53 -0.88
C THR A 81 -21.29 3.76 -1.75
N ILE A 82 -21.26 3.56 -3.06
CA ILE A 82 -21.22 4.65 -4.05
C ILE A 82 -22.67 5.01 -4.42
N PRO A 83 -23.03 6.30 -4.49
CA PRO A 83 -24.38 6.74 -4.83
C PRO A 83 -24.81 6.22 -6.20
N SER A 84 -26.06 5.77 -6.25
CA SER A 84 -26.69 4.93 -7.28
C SER A 84 -26.87 5.55 -8.68
N SER A 85 -26.12 6.59 -9.04
CA SER A 85 -26.24 7.32 -10.31
C SER A 85 -25.15 7.02 -11.36
N ALA A 86 -24.14 6.20 -11.05
CA ALA A 86 -23.02 5.87 -11.96
C ALA A 86 -22.99 4.38 -12.43
N SER A 87 -24.14 3.71 -12.39
CA SER A 87 -24.24 2.27 -12.13
C SER A 87 -24.02 1.29 -13.30
N SER A 88 -23.67 1.73 -14.52
CA SER A 88 -23.40 0.80 -15.64
C SER A 88 -21.95 0.79 -16.11
N GLN A 89 -21.28 1.95 -16.15
CA GLN A 89 -19.89 2.04 -16.61
C GLN A 89 -18.89 1.58 -15.54
N GLN A 90 -19.13 1.90 -14.27
CA GLN A 90 -18.23 1.51 -13.17
C GLN A 90 -18.27 0.01 -12.84
N ALA A 91 -19.38 -0.67 -13.12
CA ALA A 91 -19.50 -2.12 -12.95
C ALA A 91 -18.59 -2.91 -13.91
N ASN A 92 -18.19 -2.29 -15.03
CA ASN A 92 -17.36 -2.91 -16.06
C ASN A 92 -15.92 -2.39 -16.07
N THR A 93 -15.47 -1.73 -14.99
CA THR A 93 -14.09 -1.24 -14.86
C THR A 93 -13.36 -1.89 -13.69
N ILE A 94 -12.07 -2.15 -13.87
CA ILE A 94 -11.12 -2.49 -12.81
C ILE A 94 -10.31 -1.24 -12.47
N THR A 95 -9.89 -1.12 -11.21
CA THR A 95 -8.98 -0.03 -10.80
C THR A 95 -7.57 -0.58 -10.75
N LEU A 96 -6.65 0.06 -11.47
CA LEU A 96 -5.24 -0.28 -11.54
C LEU A 96 -4.42 0.77 -10.80
N TYR A 97 -3.68 0.32 -9.79
CA TYR A 97 -2.75 1.14 -9.03
C TYR A 97 -1.34 0.92 -9.53
N LYS A 98 -0.57 2.00 -9.49
CA LYS A 98 0.85 1.99 -9.80
C LYS A 98 1.62 1.22 -8.74
N LEU A 99 2.46 0.28 -9.16
CA LEU A 99 3.41 -0.39 -8.28
C LEU A 99 4.51 0.61 -7.91
N SER A 100 4.32 1.33 -6.81
CA SER A 100 5.29 2.31 -6.32
C SER A 100 5.08 2.54 -4.82
N LYS A 101 6.19 2.75 -4.10
CA LYS A 101 6.17 3.06 -2.65
C LYS A 101 5.62 4.45 -2.36
N ASN A 102 5.43 5.30 -3.38
CA ASN A 102 5.22 6.74 -3.22
C ASN A 102 3.79 7.19 -3.41
N ILE A 103 2.92 6.33 -3.95
CA ILE A 103 1.54 6.70 -4.28
C ILE A 103 0.62 6.75 -3.06
N GLY A 104 1.15 6.47 -1.86
CA GLY A 104 0.35 6.50 -0.64
C GLY A 104 -0.76 5.46 -0.60
N LEU A 105 -0.55 4.30 -1.23
CA LEU A 105 -1.50 3.19 -1.21
C LEU A 105 -1.35 2.35 0.07
N ILE A 106 -2.46 2.14 0.77
CA ILE A 106 -2.52 1.32 1.98
C ILE A 106 -3.71 0.37 1.91
N GLN A 107 -3.48 -0.89 2.25
CA GLN A 107 -4.52 -1.90 2.25
C GLN A 107 -5.24 -1.94 3.59
N MET A 108 -6.57 -1.87 3.58
CA MET A 108 -7.40 -2.05 4.76
C MET A 108 -7.30 -3.49 5.28
N LEU A 109 -7.45 -3.65 6.60
CA LEU A 109 -7.61 -4.96 7.22
C LEU A 109 -8.92 -5.61 6.75
N THR A 110 -8.95 -6.93 6.61
CA THR A 110 -10.15 -7.69 6.21
C THR A 110 -11.34 -7.44 7.15
N SER A 111 -11.06 -7.20 8.42
CA SER A 111 -12.05 -6.88 9.46
C SER A 111 -11.61 -5.62 10.23
N PRO A 112 -11.85 -4.41 9.69
CA PRO A 112 -11.37 -3.18 10.29
C PRO A 112 -12.16 -2.86 11.57
N SER A 113 -11.45 -2.43 12.61
CA SER A 113 -12.06 -1.89 13.82
C SER A 113 -12.62 -0.47 13.59
N LYS A 114 -13.34 0.06 14.58
CA LYS A 114 -13.82 1.45 14.55
C LYS A 114 -12.67 2.46 14.44
N ASP A 115 -11.54 2.17 15.09
CA ASP A 115 -10.35 3.01 15.03
C ASP A 115 -9.75 2.98 13.62
N ASP A 116 -9.68 1.80 12.98
CA ASP A 116 -9.15 1.66 11.62
C ASP A 116 -9.99 2.42 10.60
N LEU A 117 -11.32 2.38 10.72
CA LEU A 117 -12.23 3.16 9.87
C LEU A 117 -12.11 4.67 10.10
N SER A 118 -11.81 5.08 11.33
CA SER A 118 -11.58 6.49 11.66
C SER A 118 -10.24 6.95 11.10
N LEU A 119 -9.20 6.12 11.21
CA LEU A 119 -7.88 6.34 10.63
C LEU A 119 -7.93 6.38 9.10
N GLN A 120 -8.75 5.54 8.46
CA GLN A 120 -9.01 5.60 7.03
C GLN A 120 -9.48 6.98 6.57
N LYS A 121 -10.40 7.61 7.32
CA LYS A 121 -10.88 8.96 7.00
C LYS A 121 -9.76 10.00 7.13
N ILE A 122 -8.94 9.90 8.17
CA ILE A 122 -7.79 10.78 8.39
C ILE A 122 -6.77 10.64 7.26
N LEU A 123 -6.45 9.41 6.88
CA LEU A 123 -5.56 9.11 5.76
C LEU A 123 -6.10 9.65 4.44
N GLY A 124 -7.42 9.58 4.23
CA GLY A 124 -8.08 10.22 3.10
C GLY A 124 -7.92 11.74 3.08
N LYS A 125 -8.01 12.43 4.23
CA LYS A 125 -7.71 13.88 4.32
C LYS A 125 -6.28 14.18 3.91
N LEU A 126 -5.34 13.33 4.31
CA LEU A 126 -3.94 13.42 3.92
C LEU A 126 -3.68 12.92 2.49
N ASN A 127 -4.68 12.62 1.67
CA ASN A 127 -4.49 12.14 0.29
C ASN A 127 -3.72 10.79 0.21
N PHE A 128 -3.92 9.89 1.17
CA PHE A 128 -3.56 8.48 1.02
C PHE A 128 -4.74 7.70 0.42
N HIS A 129 -4.43 6.65 -0.35
CA HIS A 129 -5.41 5.77 -0.96
C HIS A 129 -5.59 4.52 -0.11
N CYS A 130 -6.64 4.50 0.70
CA CYS A 130 -7.03 3.32 1.47
C CYS A 130 -7.91 2.41 0.61
N ILE A 131 -7.41 1.21 0.31
CA ILE A 131 -8.08 0.26 -0.57
C ILE A 131 -8.45 -1.03 0.16
N ASP A 132 -9.46 -1.72 -0.36
CA ASP A 132 -9.75 -3.07 0.10
C ASP A 132 -8.64 -4.05 -0.31
N ALA A 133 -8.69 -5.25 0.26
CA ALA A 133 -7.70 -6.27 -0.02
C ALA A 133 -7.63 -6.64 -1.50
N PHE A 134 -6.41 -6.70 -2.03
CA PHE A 134 -6.19 -7.19 -3.38
C PHE A 134 -6.64 -8.66 -3.55
N PRO A 135 -6.87 -9.09 -4.79
CA PRO A 135 -7.06 -10.50 -5.12
C PRO A 135 -5.93 -11.37 -4.55
N GLU A 136 -6.30 -12.59 -4.16
CA GLU A 136 -5.40 -13.55 -3.50
C GLU A 136 -4.10 -13.79 -4.30
N ILE A 137 -4.18 -13.79 -5.63
CA ILE A 137 -3.01 -14.00 -6.49
C ILE A 137 -1.97 -12.88 -6.38
N ILE A 138 -2.40 -11.64 -6.12
CA ILE A 138 -1.48 -10.52 -5.85
C ILE A 138 -0.96 -10.62 -4.42
N ARG A 139 -1.84 -10.88 -3.45
CA ARG A 139 -1.50 -10.96 -2.02
C ARG A 139 -0.47 -12.03 -1.68
N ARG A 140 -0.35 -13.08 -2.49
CA ARG A 140 0.66 -14.13 -2.34
C ARG A 140 2.07 -13.67 -2.68
N HIS A 141 2.23 -12.56 -3.40
CA HIS A 141 3.55 -12.09 -3.78
C HIS A 141 4.32 -11.61 -2.54
N PRO A 142 5.49 -12.20 -2.22
CA PRO A 142 6.17 -11.93 -0.96
C PRO A 142 6.61 -10.48 -0.83
N LEU A 143 6.93 -9.80 -1.93
CA LEU A 143 7.32 -8.38 -1.93
C LEU A 143 6.16 -7.38 -1.90
N LEU A 144 4.89 -7.81 -1.96
CA LEU A 144 3.76 -6.87 -2.05
C LEU A 144 3.74 -5.86 -0.89
N HIS A 145 4.03 -6.33 0.33
CA HIS A 145 4.01 -5.53 1.55
C HIS A 145 5.02 -4.36 1.54
N GLU A 146 6.05 -4.41 0.69
CA GLU A 146 6.99 -3.30 0.52
C GLU A 146 6.38 -2.13 -0.24
N TYR A 147 5.45 -2.41 -1.15
CA TYR A 147 4.80 -1.42 -2.01
C TYR A 147 3.46 -0.97 -1.43
N VAL A 148 2.71 -1.92 -0.86
CA VAL A 148 1.37 -1.67 -0.31
C VAL A 148 1.30 -2.23 1.10
N PRO A 149 1.64 -1.42 2.11
CA PRO A 149 1.51 -1.82 3.51
C PRO A 149 0.04 -2.11 3.84
N THR A 150 -0.19 -2.99 4.81
CA THR A 150 -1.52 -3.14 5.42
C THR A 150 -1.70 -2.08 6.51
N LEU A 151 -2.92 -1.62 6.77
CA LEU A 151 -3.26 -0.69 7.85
C LEU A 151 -3.11 -1.34 9.23
N THR A 152 -1.86 -1.52 9.63
CA THR A 152 -1.41 -1.86 10.98
C THR A 152 -0.57 -0.69 11.51
N CYS A 153 -0.19 -0.72 12.79
CA CYS A 153 0.64 0.35 13.35
C CYS A 153 1.98 0.47 12.60
N GLN A 154 2.59 -0.66 12.24
CA GLN A 154 3.82 -0.71 11.44
C GLN A 154 3.61 -0.25 10.00
N GLY A 155 2.51 -0.67 9.36
CA GLY A 155 2.21 -0.24 7.99
C GLY A 155 1.88 1.24 7.88
N LEU A 156 1.20 1.81 8.88
CA LEU A 156 0.99 3.26 8.99
C LEU A 156 2.34 4.00 9.09
N LEU A 157 3.27 3.51 9.91
CA LEU A 157 4.57 4.15 10.04
C LEU A 157 5.40 4.03 8.75
N GLN A 158 5.34 2.86 8.10
CA GLN A 158 6.00 2.60 6.82
C GLN A 158 5.53 3.59 5.75
N ILE A 159 4.22 3.82 5.63
CA ILE A 159 3.68 4.70 4.60
C ILE A 159 3.93 6.19 4.89
N LEU A 160 3.91 6.60 6.16
CA LEU A 160 4.31 7.95 6.57
C LEU A 160 5.80 8.20 6.27
N ARG A 161 6.66 7.19 6.48
CA ARG A 161 8.09 7.26 6.14
C ARG A 161 8.30 7.43 4.64
N TYR A 162 7.55 6.72 3.79
CA TYR A 162 7.62 6.91 2.35
C TYR A 162 7.22 8.34 1.96
N ARG A 163 6.15 8.87 2.55
CA ARG A 163 5.73 10.26 2.29
C ARG A 163 6.82 11.27 2.68
N LEU A 164 7.45 11.11 3.85
CA LEU A 164 8.54 11.97 4.34
C LEU A 164 9.77 11.98 3.43
N ARG A 165 10.06 10.88 2.71
CA ARG A 165 11.18 10.82 1.76
C ARG A 165 10.97 11.69 0.52
N HIS A 166 9.71 11.94 0.14
CA HIS A 166 9.35 12.59 -1.11
C HIS A 166 8.69 13.97 -0.90
N THR A 167 8.44 14.36 0.34
CA THR A 167 7.75 15.59 0.70
C THR A 167 8.57 16.36 1.73
N SER A 168 8.71 17.67 1.56
CA SER A 168 9.42 18.49 2.53
C SER A 168 8.73 18.50 3.89
N GLN A 169 9.52 18.58 4.97
CA GLN A 169 8.98 18.65 6.33
C GLN A 169 8.00 19.82 6.51
N LEU A 170 8.29 20.97 5.89
CA LEU A 170 7.40 22.14 5.90
C LEU A 170 6.03 21.85 5.28
N LYS A 171 5.99 21.13 4.15
CA LYS A 171 4.72 20.76 3.51
C LYS A 171 3.93 19.76 4.36
N ILE A 172 4.61 18.81 5.01
CA ILE A 172 3.96 17.87 5.93
C ILE A 172 3.40 18.60 7.15
N LEU A 173 4.16 19.52 7.74
CA LEU A 173 3.71 20.40 8.83
C LEU A 173 2.44 21.17 8.42
N GLN A 174 2.45 21.78 7.24
CA GLN A 174 1.31 22.51 6.71
C GLN A 174 0.10 21.61 6.50
N GLU A 175 0.25 20.45 5.85
CA GLU A 175 -0.84 19.50 5.62
C GLU A 175 -1.45 19.01 6.93
N PHE A 176 -0.65 18.62 7.90
CA PHE A 176 -1.15 18.15 9.19
C PHE A 176 -1.88 19.26 9.95
N ASN A 177 -1.32 20.47 10.01
CA ASN A 177 -1.93 21.60 10.73
C ASN A 177 -3.19 22.14 10.05
N THR A 178 -3.32 22.00 8.73
CA THR A 178 -4.46 22.54 7.97
C THR A 178 -5.57 21.52 7.75
N LEU A 179 -5.25 20.24 7.61
CA LEU A 179 -6.20 19.20 7.25
C LEU A 179 -6.68 18.39 8.45
N LEU A 180 -5.88 18.30 9.51
CA LEU A 180 -6.20 17.50 10.69
C LEU A 180 -6.61 18.40 11.87
N ASN A 181 -7.57 17.92 12.65
CA ASN A 181 -7.91 18.52 13.93
C ASN A 181 -7.24 17.77 15.10
N ASP A 182 -7.34 18.31 16.31
CA ASP A 182 -6.73 17.71 17.51
C ASP A 182 -7.16 16.25 17.76
N SER A 183 -8.42 15.92 17.42
CA SER A 183 -8.92 14.55 17.57
C SER A 183 -8.29 13.58 16.58
N ASP A 184 -8.05 14.02 15.34
CA ASP A 184 -7.35 13.25 14.32
C ASP A 184 -5.90 12.99 14.74
N ILE A 185 -5.21 14.05 15.18
CA ILE A 185 -3.83 13.98 15.67
C ILE A 185 -3.74 13.02 16.87
N LYS A 186 -4.67 13.14 17.82
CA LYS A 186 -4.74 12.25 18.99
C LYS A 186 -4.95 10.79 18.58
N LEU A 187 -5.79 10.51 17.58
CA LEU A 187 -6.01 9.16 17.10
C LEU A 187 -4.76 8.57 16.46
N ILE A 188 -4.07 9.32 15.58
CA ILE A 188 -2.79 8.88 14.99
C ILE A 188 -1.78 8.57 16.09
N ARG A 189 -1.65 9.48 17.07
CA ARG A 189 -0.75 9.33 18.22
C ARG A 189 -1.05 8.05 19.01
N GLN A 190 -2.32 7.81 19.33
CA GLN A 190 -2.75 6.59 20.02
C GLN A 190 -2.44 5.33 19.20
N TYR A 191 -2.65 5.38 17.89
CA TYR A 191 -2.40 4.24 17.01
C TYR A 191 -0.90 3.89 16.96
N ILE A 192 -0.04 4.88 16.75
CA ILE A 192 1.42 4.68 16.72
C ILE A 192 1.98 4.27 18.09
N SER A 193 1.40 4.75 19.19
CA SER A 193 1.85 4.39 20.55
C SER A 193 1.70 2.90 20.89
N ARG A 194 0.91 2.14 20.11
CA ARG A 194 0.74 0.69 20.27
C ARG A 194 1.96 -0.10 19.80
N ILE A 195 2.88 0.50 19.04
CA ILE A 195 4.10 -0.18 18.58
C ILE A 195 5.03 -0.39 19.77
N SER A 196 5.51 -1.62 19.94
CA SER A 196 6.51 -1.94 20.95
C SER A 196 7.83 -1.23 20.63
N SER A 197 8.50 -0.65 21.62
CA SER A 197 9.81 0.00 21.42
C SER A 197 10.88 -0.97 20.90
N LEU A 198 10.71 -2.27 21.12
CA LEU A 198 11.61 -3.32 20.62
C LEU A 198 11.43 -3.60 19.11
N GLU A 199 10.33 -3.13 18.52
CA GLU A 199 10.02 -3.32 17.10
C GLU A 199 10.40 -2.11 16.24
N LEU A 200 10.85 -1.01 16.86
CA LEU A 200 11.23 0.21 16.18
C LEU A 200 12.70 0.18 15.79
N ASP A 201 12.97 0.21 14.49
CA ASP A 201 14.30 0.51 13.97
C ASP A 201 14.59 2.02 14.00
N GLU A 202 15.86 2.40 13.82
CA GLU A 202 16.29 3.80 13.84
C GLU A 202 15.51 4.65 12.81
N SER A 203 15.22 4.09 11.64
CA SER A 203 14.50 4.80 10.59
C SER A 203 13.05 5.10 10.97
N SER A 204 12.39 4.19 11.70
CA SER A 204 11.05 4.39 12.26
C SER A 204 11.06 5.47 13.35
N ILE A 205 12.09 5.49 14.20
CA ILE A 205 12.26 6.52 15.22
C ILE A 205 12.42 7.91 14.58
N GLN A 206 13.28 8.03 13.57
CA GLN A 206 13.47 9.29 12.84
C GLN A 206 12.19 9.76 12.14
N CYS A 207 11.43 8.83 11.55
CA CYS A 207 10.13 9.13 10.97
C CYS A 207 9.18 9.72 12.02
N ILE A 208 9.05 9.08 13.19
CA ILE A 208 8.21 9.53 14.30
C ILE A 208 8.60 10.95 14.74
N LYS A 209 9.90 11.22 14.91
CA LYS A 209 10.41 12.54 15.32
C LYS A 209 10.09 13.67 14.35
N GLN A 210 9.92 13.37 13.06
CA GLN A 210 9.61 14.37 12.05
C GLN A 210 8.11 14.65 11.91
N LEU A 211 7.25 13.83 12.51
CA LEU A 211 5.81 13.99 12.41
C LEU A 211 5.30 15.07 13.37
N PRO A 212 4.45 16.00 12.92
CA PRO A 212 3.88 17.06 13.74
C PRO A 212 2.68 16.59 14.57
N ILE A 213 2.81 15.41 15.16
CA ILE A 213 1.76 14.76 15.97
C ILE A 213 2.19 14.55 17.41
N PHE A 214 3.47 14.77 17.70
CA PHE A 214 4.04 14.66 19.04
C PHE A 214 4.51 16.05 19.42
N ASP A 215 3.90 16.62 20.47
CA ASP A 215 4.34 17.91 21.00
C ASP A 215 5.71 17.71 21.64
N ASN A 216 6.67 18.58 21.30
CA ASN A 216 7.96 18.68 22.01
C ASN A 216 7.82 19.26 23.44
N SER A 217 6.61 19.28 24.00
CA SER A 217 6.35 19.79 25.33
C SER A 217 6.58 18.70 26.38
N TYR A 218 7.66 18.88 27.12
CA TYR A 218 8.05 18.15 28.32
C TYR A 218 6.91 17.88 29.33
N SER A 219 7.13 16.81 30.10
CA SER A 219 6.65 16.51 31.46
C SER A 219 5.21 16.02 31.68
N ALA A 220 5.10 14.70 31.87
CA ALA A 220 4.35 14.13 32.99
C ALA A 220 5.06 12.85 33.46
N PRO A 221 5.45 12.73 34.74
CA PRO A 221 5.90 11.49 35.32
C PRO A 221 4.63 10.73 35.72
N ASP A 222 4.20 9.78 34.91
CA ASP A 222 3.70 8.49 35.38
C ASP A 222 2.96 7.75 34.28
N SER A 223 3.23 6.45 34.26
CA SER A 223 2.46 5.36 33.65
C SER A 223 2.77 4.95 32.20
N LEU A 224 3.28 3.71 32.15
CA LEU A 224 3.01 2.62 31.21
C LEU A 224 3.93 2.41 30.01
N LYS A 225 4.43 1.16 29.97
CA LYS A 225 5.32 0.41 29.06
C LYS A 225 5.07 0.49 27.53
N TYR A 226 4.21 1.38 27.07
CA TYR A 226 4.12 1.76 25.67
C TYR A 226 5.06 2.94 25.42
N ILE A 227 5.17 3.42 24.18
CA ILE A 227 5.95 4.64 23.92
C ILE A 227 5.36 5.77 24.77
N SER A 228 5.94 6.00 25.96
CA SER A 228 5.80 7.27 26.63
C SER A 228 6.56 8.25 25.74
N LEU A 229 5.86 9.28 25.30
CA LEU A 229 6.38 10.40 24.52
C LEU A 229 7.72 10.94 25.02
N THR A 230 8.00 10.76 26.31
CA THR A 230 9.28 11.06 26.96
C THR A 230 10.49 10.28 26.42
N ASN A 231 10.33 9.04 25.93
CA ASN A 231 11.48 8.22 25.53
C ASN A 231 11.94 8.44 24.08
N ILE A 232 11.11 9.04 23.21
CA ILE A 232 11.53 9.37 21.83
C ILE A 232 12.49 10.58 21.83
N LEU A 233 12.41 11.43 22.85
CA LEU A 233 13.20 12.67 22.95
C LEU A 233 14.59 12.49 23.58
N TYR A 234 14.90 11.31 24.15
CA TYR A 234 16.15 11.05 24.87
C TYR A 234 17.06 9.98 24.22
N ILE A 235 16.72 9.50 23.02
CA ILE A 235 17.61 8.74 22.12
C ILE A 235 18.05 9.68 21.01
#